data_AF-W1YMF6-F1
#
_entry.id   AF-W1YMF6-F1
#
_cell.length_a   1.000
_cell.length_b   1.000
_cell.length_c   1.000
_cell.angle_alpha   90.00
_cell.angle_beta   90.00
_cell.angle_gamma   90.00
#
_symmetry.space_group_name_H-M   'P 1'
#
loop_
_entity.id
_entity.type
_entity.pdbx_description
1 polymer ?
#
loop_
_entity_poly.entity_id
_entity_poly.type
_entity_poly.pdbx_seq_one_letter_code
_entity_poly.pdbx_strand_id
1 'polypeptide(L)'
;SRCTVFMNSKVKQAQKEGATVQDIAAGLAYSVIKNALYKVLKVKDPKELGDHIVVQGGTFYNESVLRAFEKLMGVEVIRPDVSGLMGAYGMGLLAAETAEELQK
;
A
#
# COMPACT_ATOMS: atom_id res chain seq x y z
N SER A 1 -8.05 -17.20 5.82
CA SER A 1 -8.77 -15.99 6.27
C SER A 1 -7.82 -14.80 6.22
N ARG A 2 -8.32 -13.59 5.93
CA ARG A 2 -7.55 -12.33 5.81
C ARG A 2 -7.75 -11.38 7.01
N CYS A 3 -8.33 -11.90 8.09
CA CYS A 3 -8.55 -11.17 9.34
C CYS A 3 -7.26 -11.17 10.15
N THR A 4 -6.95 -10.03 10.76
CA THR A 4 -5.74 -9.79 11.56
C THR A 4 -5.63 -10.74 12.75
N VAL A 5 -6.75 -11.13 13.37
CA VAL A 5 -6.81 -12.12 14.45
C VAL A 5 -6.27 -13.47 13.97
N PHE A 6 -6.73 -13.95 12.81
CA PHE A 6 -6.26 -15.22 12.25
C PHE A 6 -4.84 -15.13 11.70
N MET A 7 -4.42 -13.95 11.22
CA MET A 7 -3.04 -13.73 10.79
C MET A 7 -2.07 -13.91 11.95
N ASN A 8 -2.38 -13.39 13.13
CA ASN A 8 -1.52 -13.55 14.31
C ASN A 8 -1.34 -15.03 14.68
N SER A 9 -2.43 -15.82 14.66
CA SER A 9 -2.34 -17.27 14.88
C SER A 9 -1.46 -17.97 13.84
N LYS A 10 -1.56 -17.57 12.56
CA LYS A 10 -0.71 -18.11 11.49
C LYS A 10 0.76 -17.73 11.62
N VAL A 11 1.05 -16.51 12.07
CA VAL A 11 2.44 -16.08 12.35
C VAL A 11 3.04 -16.95 13.44
N LYS A 12 2.33 -17.16 14.55
CA LYS A 12 2.78 -18.04 15.64
C LYS A 12 3.00 -19.47 15.17
N GLN A 13 2.15 -19.97 14.28
CA GLN A 13 2.31 -21.30 13.70
C GLN A 13 3.56 -21.37 12.81
N ALA A 14 3.75 -20.42 11.89
CA ALA A 14 4.91 -20.39 11.00
C ALA A 14 6.24 -20.32 11.78
N GLN A 15 6.27 -19.57 12.89
CA GLN A 15 7.42 -19.55 13.80
C GLN A 15 7.71 -20.94 14.40
N LYS A 16 6.68 -21.68 14.83
CA LYS A 16 6.84 -23.05 15.35
C LYS A 16 7.31 -24.03 14.28
N GLU A 17 6.91 -23.81 13.04
CA GLU A 17 7.32 -24.59 11.87
C GLU A 17 8.73 -24.23 11.37
N GLY A 18 9.41 -23.28 12.04
CA GLY A 18 10.79 -22.90 11.73
C GLY A 18 10.93 -21.89 10.59
N ALA A 19 9.85 -21.25 10.16
CA ALA A 19 9.93 -20.16 9.18
C ALA A 19 10.77 -19.01 9.73
N THR A 20 11.61 -18.43 8.87
CA THR A 20 12.46 -17.30 9.27
C THR A 20 11.62 -16.03 9.48
N VAL A 21 12.16 -15.07 10.24
CA VAL A 21 11.49 -13.77 10.41
C VAL A 21 11.30 -13.07 9.07
N GLN A 22 12.26 -13.22 8.15
CA GLN A 22 12.23 -12.68 6.79
C GLN A 22 11.06 -13.26 5.99
N ASP A 23 10.85 -14.59 6.03
CA ASP A 23 9.74 -15.25 5.33
C ASP A 23 8.39 -14.79 5.86
N ILE A 24 8.28 -14.67 7.19
CA ILE A 24 7.05 -14.21 7.85
C ILE A 24 6.76 -12.75 7.49
N ALA A 25 7.76 -11.87 7.56
CA ALA A 25 7.63 -10.46 7.21
C ALA A 25 7.20 -10.27 5.75
N ALA A 26 7.82 -11.01 4.82
CA ALA A 26 7.41 -11.02 3.43
C ALA A 26 5.96 -11.51 3.28
N GLY A 27 5.60 -12.62 3.93
CA GLY A 27 4.25 -13.17 3.90
C GLY A 27 3.19 -12.17 4.40
N LEU A 28 3.50 -11.39 5.43
CA LEU A 28 2.63 -10.32 5.93
C LEU A 28 2.47 -9.19 4.91
N ALA A 29 3.57 -8.69 4.32
CA ALA A 29 3.52 -7.65 3.29
C ALA A 29 2.66 -8.07 2.08
N TYR A 30 2.88 -9.28 1.57
CA TYR A 30 2.05 -9.87 0.51
C TYR A 30 0.58 -9.97 0.93
N SER A 31 0.31 -10.33 2.18
CA SER A 31 -1.07 -10.49 2.65
C SER A 31 -1.83 -9.17 2.73
N VAL A 32 -1.15 -8.08 3.14
CA VAL A 32 -1.72 -6.72 3.14
C VAL A 32 -2.06 -6.30 1.72
N ILE A 33 -1.11 -6.41 0.78
CA ILE A 33 -1.33 -6.00 -0.61
C ILE A 33 -2.39 -6.86 -1.31
N LYS A 34 -2.39 -8.18 -1.14
CA LYS A 34 -3.43 -9.05 -1.71
C LYS A 34 -4.83 -8.71 -1.17
N ASN A 35 -4.92 -8.19 0.06
CA ASN A 35 -6.19 -7.69 0.58
C ASN A 35 -6.59 -6.41 -0.16
N ALA A 36 -5.71 -5.41 -0.22
CA ALA A 36 -5.97 -4.14 -0.89
C ALA A 36 -6.38 -4.35 -2.36
N LEU A 37 -5.58 -5.09 -3.14
CA LEU A 37 -5.83 -5.32 -4.56
C LEU A 37 -7.12 -6.08 -4.82
N TYR A 38 -7.29 -7.27 -4.23
CA TYR A 38 -8.36 -8.18 -4.65
C TYR A 38 -9.67 -8.01 -3.89
N LYS A 39 -9.65 -7.43 -2.68
CA LYS A 39 -10.86 -7.28 -1.86
C LYS A 39 -11.40 -5.85 -1.88
N VAL A 40 -10.51 -4.87 -1.73
CA VAL A 40 -10.91 -3.45 -1.67
C VAL A 40 -11.03 -2.88 -3.07
N LEU A 41 -9.94 -2.87 -3.83
CA LEU A 41 -9.89 -2.31 -5.18
C LEU A 41 -10.54 -3.24 -6.22
N LYS A 42 -10.58 -4.55 -5.93
CA LYS A 42 -11.09 -5.61 -6.82
C LYS A 42 -10.43 -5.63 -8.20
N VAL A 43 -9.17 -5.20 -8.28
CA VAL A 43 -8.39 -5.18 -9.51
C VAL A 43 -8.08 -6.62 -9.92
N LYS A 44 -8.47 -6.97 -11.14
CA LYS A 44 -8.20 -8.30 -11.72
C LYS A 44 -7.06 -8.26 -12.73
N ASP A 45 -6.97 -7.16 -13.47
CA ASP A 45 -5.92 -6.90 -14.45
C ASP A 45 -5.20 -5.59 -14.09
N PRO A 46 -3.86 -5.59 -13.92
CA PRO A 46 -3.07 -4.36 -13.76
C PRO A 46 -3.38 -3.24 -14.74
N LYS A 47 -3.76 -3.59 -15.98
CA LYS A 47 -4.12 -2.61 -17.02
C LYS A 47 -5.32 -1.74 -16.65
N GLU A 48 -6.17 -2.20 -15.74
CA GLU A 48 -7.34 -1.43 -15.26
C GLU A 48 -6.94 -0.19 -14.43
N LEU A 49 -5.71 -0.15 -13.91
CA LEU A 49 -5.21 0.98 -13.11
C LEU A 49 -4.58 2.10 -13.97
N GLY A 50 -4.42 1.88 -15.28
CA GLY A 50 -3.79 2.81 -16.20
C GLY A 50 -2.26 2.75 -16.21
N ASP A 51 -1.66 3.66 -16.97
CA ASP A 51 -0.21 3.66 -17.26
C ASP A 51 0.64 4.34 -16.17
N HIS A 52 0.00 5.14 -15.31
CA HIS A 52 0.67 5.89 -14.25
C HIS A 52 0.05 5.58 -12.89
N ILE A 53 0.70 4.67 -12.17
CA ILE A 53 0.23 4.23 -10.85
C ILE A 53 1.06 4.95 -9.79
N VAL A 54 0.38 5.77 -8.99
CA VAL A 54 0.97 6.45 -7.84
C VAL A 54 0.47 5.80 -6.57
N VAL A 55 1.38 5.41 -5.68
CA VAL A 55 1.04 4.84 -4.37
C VAL A 55 1.28 5.87 -3.26
N GLN A 56 0.32 6.01 -2.35
CA GLN A 56 0.32 7.03 -1.30
C GLN A 56 -0.15 6.46 0.04
N GLY A 57 0.14 7.19 1.12
CA GLY A 57 -0.13 6.79 2.50
C GLY A 57 1.10 6.24 3.22
N GLY A 58 1.05 6.23 4.56
CA GLY A 58 2.17 5.82 5.40
C GLY A 58 2.56 4.34 5.26
N THR A 59 1.64 3.49 4.78
CA THR A 59 1.94 2.07 4.51
C THR A 59 3.03 1.90 3.45
N PHE A 60 3.11 2.80 2.47
CA PHE A 60 4.10 2.74 1.39
C PHE A 60 5.48 3.28 1.78
N TYR A 61 5.67 3.75 3.01
CA TYR A 61 7.02 3.90 3.59
C TYR A 61 7.68 2.55 3.86
N ASN A 62 6.90 1.47 3.94
CA ASN A 62 7.44 0.13 4.08
C ASN A 62 7.85 -0.43 2.71
N GLU A 63 9.16 -0.58 2.49
CA GLU A 63 9.74 -1.11 1.26
C GLU A 63 9.22 -2.51 0.89
N SER A 64 8.98 -3.37 1.87
CA SER A 64 8.44 -4.71 1.62
C SER A 64 7.01 -4.66 1.08
N VAL A 65 6.21 -3.68 1.52
CA VAL A 65 4.84 -3.48 1.03
C VAL A 65 4.86 -2.91 -0.39
N LEU A 66 5.68 -1.89 -0.64
CA LEU A 66 5.90 -1.34 -1.98
C LEU A 66 6.33 -2.44 -2.95
N ARG A 67 7.36 -3.21 -2.59
CA ARG A 67 7.88 -4.27 -3.45
C ARG A 67 6.89 -5.40 -3.67
N ALA A 68 6.09 -5.74 -2.66
CA ALA A 68 5.02 -6.73 -2.81
C ALA A 68 3.93 -6.24 -3.79
N PHE A 69 3.62 -4.94 -3.80
CA PHE A 69 2.72 -4.34 -4.77
C PHE A 69 3.24 -4.48 -6.19
N GLU A 70 4.45 -4.01 -6.46
CA GLU A 70 5.07 -4.08 -7.79
C GLU A 70 5.14 -5.51 -8.32
N LYS A 71 5.56 -6.46 -7.48
CA LYS A 71 5.67 -7.87 -7.87
C LYS A 71 4.32 -8.50 -8.19
N LEU A 72 3.26 -8.15 -7.46
CA LEU A 72 1.92 -8.69 -7.71
C LEU A 72 1.26 -8.06 -8.92
N MET A 73 1.56 -6.79 -9.19
CA MET A 73 0.97 -6.04 -10.29
C MET A 73 1.79 -6.13 -11.58
N GLY A 74 3.05 -6.57 -11.51
CA GLY A 74 3.92 -6.66 -12.67
C GLY A 74 4.28 -5.30 -13.28
N VAL A 75 4.18 -4.23 -12.48
CA VAL A 75 4.40 -2.84 -12.89
C VAL A 75 5.26 -2.14 -11.86
N GLU A 76 6.10 -1.22 -12.33
CA GLU A 76 6.81 -0.28 -11.46
C GLU A 76 5.87 0.89 -11.13
N VAL A 77 5.82 1.28 -9.86
CA VAL A 77 4.90 2.32 -9.39
C VAL A 77 5.66 3.53 -8.89
N ILE A 78 5.02 4.69 -9.00
CA ILE A 78 5.58 5.94 -8.52
C ILE A 78 5.22 6.08 -7.04
N ARG A 79 6.23 6.14 -6.18
CA ARG A 79 6.07 6.52 -4.77
C ARG A 79 6.72 7.88 -4.54
N PRO A 80 5.96 8.92 -4.17
CA PRO A 80 6.54 10.19 -3.74
C PRO A 80 7.37 10.01 -2.46
N ASP A 81 8.46 10.77 -2.31
CA ASP A 81 9.30 10.74 -1.10
C ASP A 81 8.50 11.06 0.19
N VAL A 82 7.44 11.83 0.03
CA VAL A 82 6.50 12.23 1.09
C VAL A 82 5.17 11.48 1.01
N SER A 83 5.18 10.21 0.57
CA SER A 83 3.95 9.43 0.30
C SER A 83 2.94 9.44 1.45
N GLY A 84 3.38 9.47 2.71
CA GLY A 84 2.52 9.53 3.89
C GLY A 84 1.95 10.92 4.21
N LEU A 85 2.46 11.98 3.59
CA LEU A 85 2.02 13.37 3.78
C LEU A 85 1.16 13.89 2.62
N MET A 86 0.93 13.08 1.57
CA MET A 86 0.21 13.51 0.37
C MET A 86 -1.20 14.06 0.66
N GLY A 87 -1.88 13.55 1.70
CA GLY A 87 -3.16 14.11 2.13
C GLY A 87 -3.05 15.53 2.69
N ALA A 88 -2.03 15.80 3.52
CA ALA A 88 -1.77 17.14 4.03
C ALA A 88 -1.32 18.10 2.93
N TYR A 89 -0.51 17.59 1.98
CA TYR A 89 -0.12 18.34 0.79
C TYR A 89 -1.34 18.76 -0.05
N GLY A 90 -2.27 17.84 -0.30
CA GLY A 90 -3.53 18.14 -1.00
C GLY A 90 -4.37 19.19 -0.29
N MET A 91 -4.45 19.16 1.04
CA MET A 91 -5.14 20.20 1.82
C MET A 91 -4.46 21.58 1.69
N GLY A 92 -3.13 21.62 1.65
CA GLY A 92 -2.37 22.85 1.44
C GLY A 92 -2.67 23.48 0.07
N LEU A 93 -2.77 22.66 -0.99
CA LEU A 93 -3.14 23.12 -2.32
C LEU A 93 -4.56 23.70 -2.35
N LEU A 94 -5.53 22.98 -1.81
CA LEU A 94 -6.93 23.45 -1.76
C LEU A 94 -7.08 24.76 -0.98
N ALA A 95 -6.35 24.91 0.12
CA ALA A 95 -6.35 26.14 0.91
C ALA A 95 -5.75 27.33 0.13
N ALA A 96 -4.68 27.09 -0.63
CA ALA A 96 -4.06 28.11 -1.49
C ALA A 96 -5.00 28.54 -2.63
N GLU A 97 -5.60 27.57 -3.33
CA GLU A 97 -6.59 27.85 -4.40
C GLU A 97 -7.77 28.67 -3.87
N THR A 98 -8.32 28.28 -2.72
CA THR A 98 -9.43 29.01 -2.07
C THR A 98 -9.01 30.43 -1.68
N ALA A 99 -7.79 30.62 -1.18
CA ALA A 99 -7.28 31.94 -0.81
C ALA A 99 -7.14 32.87 -2.04
N GLU A 100 -6.70 32.34 -3.18
CA GLU A 100 -6.62 33.09 -4.43
C GLU A 100 -8.00 33.48 -4.98
N GLU A 101 -8.99 32.59 -4.86
CA GLU A 101 -10.38 32.88 -5.28
C GLU A 101 -11.03 33.99 -4.45
N LEU A 102 -10.79 34.02 -3.13
CA LEU A 102 -11.34 35.04 -2.23
C LEU A 102 -10.69 36.43 -2.39
N GLN A 103 -9.54 36.50 -3.07
CA GLN A 103 -8.83 37.75 -3.35
C GLN A 103 -9.22 38.38 -4.71
N LYS A 104 -10.02 37.69 -5.52
CA LYS A 104 -10.58 38.20 -6.78
C LYS A 104 -11.93 38.87 -6.56
#